data_AF-A0A1C5D127-F1
#
_entry.id   AF-A0A1C5D127-F1
#
_cell.length_a   1.000
_cell.length_b   1.000
_cell.length_c   1.000
_cell.angle_alpha   90.00
_cell.angle_beta   90.00
_cell.angle_gamma   90.00
#
_symmetry.space_group_name_H-M   'P 1'
#
loop_
_entity.id
_entity.type
_entity.pdbx_description
1 polymer ?
#
loop_
_entity_poly.entity_id
_entity_poly.type
_entity_poly.pdbx_seq_one_letter_code
_entity_poly.pdbx_strand_id
1 'polypeptide(L)'
;GWAAAALVMAQAEAATRPSDAAQRAVEVLARVPAARLRSTSRARLAQLGSALAASDAAGVADLRERVRALPPSIDAHGGVVSA
;
A
#
# COMPACT_ATOMS: atom_id res chain seq x y z
N GLY A 1 -9.88 9.62 -3.85
CA GLY A 1 -10.64 8.36 -3.79
C GLY A 1 -10.35 7.66 -2.48
N TRP A 2 -11.30 6.85 -1.98
CA TRP A 2 -11.24 6.22 -0.65
C TRP A 2 -9.90 5.54 -0.33
N ALA A 3 -9.38 4.70 -1.24
CA ALA A 3 -8.13 3.96 -1.03
C ALA A 3 -6.93 4.88 -0.74
N ALA A 4 -6.82 5.98 -1.49
CA ALA A 4 -5.74 6.93 -1.29
C ALA A 4 -5.87 7.64 0.07
N ALA A 5 -7.08 7.98 0.50
CA ALA A 5 -7.32 8.61 1.81
C ALA A 5 -7.01 7.63 2.96
N ALA A 6 -7.43 6.37 2.84
CA ALA A 6 -7.11 5.32 3.80
C ALA A 6 -5.59 5.11 3.94
N LEU A 7 -4.84 5.17 2.84
CA LEU A 7 -3.38 5.07 2.88
C LEU A 7 -2.70 6.29 3.52
N VAL A 8 -3.28 7.49 3.42
CA VAL A 8 -2.77 8.66 4.16
C VAL A 8 -2.98 8.49 5.66
N MET A 9 -4.13 7.96 6.06
CA MET A 9 -4.37 7.65 7.47
C MET A 9 -3.39 6.59 7.99
N ALA A 10 -3.14 5.53 7.20
CA ALA A 10 -2.14 4.52 7.55
C ALA A 10 -0.73 5.12 7.70
N GLN A 11 -0.35 6.07 6.83
CA GLN A 11 0.93 6.78 6.94
C GLN A 11 1.04 7.60 8.24
N ALA A 12 -0.04 8.26 8.66
CA ALA A 12 -0.06 9.01 9.92
C ALA A 12 0.06 8.07 11.15
N GLU A 13 -0.50 6.87 11.06
CA GLU A 13 -0.43 5.85 12.12
C GLU A 13 0.94 5.18 12.19
N ALA A 14 1.71 5.12 11.10
CA ALA A 14 2.94 4.31 10.99
C ALA A 14 3.96 4.55 12.11
N ALA A 15 4.08 5.79 12.60
CA ALA A 15 5.04 6.13 13.66
C ALA A 15 4.62 5.69 15.06
N THR A 16 3.32 5.63 15.36
CA THR A 16 2.80 5.39 16.72
C THR A 16 2.05 4.06 16.85
N ARG A 17 1.47 3.57 15.76
CA ARG A 17 0.67 2.35 15.66
C ARG A 17 0.99 1.62 14.34
N PRO A 18 2.22 1.09 14.20
CA PRO A 18 2.67 0.44 12.97
C PRO A 18 1.82 -0.79 12.58
N SER A 19 1.30 -1.55 13.55
CA SER A 19 0.38 -2.67 13.28
C SER A 19 -0.94 -2.20 12.66
N ASP A 20 -1.53 -1.13 13.20
CA ASP A 20 -2.79 -0.56 12.68
C ASP A 20 -2.60 0.01 11.27
N ALA A 21 -1.49 0.71 11.06
CA ALA A 21 -1.08 1.21 9.75
C ALA A 21 -0.95 0.06 8.74
N ALA A 22 -0.32 -1.05 9.13
CA ALA A 22 -0.16 -2.22 8.29
C ALA A 22 -1.52 -2.87 7.95
N GLN A 23 -2.37 -3.08 8.95
CA GLN A 23 -3.70 -3.66 8.78
C GLN A 23 -4.55 -2.82 7.83
N ARG A 24 -4.56 -1.49 8.00
CA ARG A 24 -5.32 -0.57 7.15
C ARG A 24 -4.88 -0.64 5.69
N ALA A 25 -3.58 -0.79 5.44
CA ALA A 25 -3.07 -0.98 4.08
C ALA A 25 -3.45 -2.34 3.49
N VAL A 26 -3.46 -3.41 4.29
CA VAL A 26 -3.96 -4.73 3.89
C VAL A 26 -5.45 -4.68 3.54
N GLU A 27 -6.27 -3.94 4.29
CA GLU A 27 -7.69 -3.74 3.97
C GLU A 27 -7.90 -3.02 2.62
N VAL A 28 -7.05 -2.04 2.31
CA VAL A 28 -7.06 -1.38 0.99
C VAL A 28 -6.75 -2.38 -0.11
N LEU A 29 -5.74 -3.23 0.07
CA LEU A 29 -5.35 -4.26 -0.90
C LEU A 29 -6.39 -5.37 -1.04
N ALA A 30 -7.12 -5.69 0.03
CA ALA A 30 -8.22 -6.66 -0.01
C ALA A 30 -9.45 -6.12 -0.77
N ARG A 31 -9.71 -4.81 -0.67
CA ARG A 31 -10.89 -4.18 -1.27
C ARG A 31 -10.67 -3.68 -2.69
N VAL A 32 -9.45 -3.27 -3.03
CA VAL A 32 -9.11 -2.77 -4.36
C VAL A 32 -8.25 -3.81 -5.07
N PRO A 33 -8.76 -4.43 -6.15
CA PRO A 33 -7.97 -5.36 -6.93
C PRO A 33 -6.64 -4.72 -7.36
N ALA A 34 -5.53 -5.43 -7.22
CA ALA A 34 -4.20 -4.88 -7.48
C ALA A 34 -4.05 -4.30 -8.91
N ALA A 35 -4.67 -4.95 -9.90
CA ALA A 35 -4.73 -4.45 -11.28
C ALA A 35 -5.44 -3.09 -11.42
N ARG A 36 -6.39 -2.77 -10.53
CA ARG A 36 -7.16 -1.51 -10.53
C ARG A 36 -6.62 -0.48 -9.55
N LEU A 37 -5.53 -0.80 -8.84
CA LEU A 37 -4.89 0.17 -7.95
C LEU A 37 -4.37 1.33 -8.81
N ARG A 38 -4.66 2.57 -8.41
CA ARG A 38 -4.16 3.74 -9.15
C ARG A 38 -2.69 4.01 -8.78
N SER A 39 -1.96 4.67 -9.68
CA SER A 39 -0.58 5.12 -9.46
C SER A 39 -0.39 5.87 -8.14
N THR A 40 -1.28 6.81 -7.81
CA THR A 40 -1.24 7.55 -6.53
C THR A 40 -1.37 6.63 -5.30
N SER A 41 -2.20 5.58 -5.37
CA SER A 41 -2.34 4.62 -4.25
C SER A 41 -1.12 3.72 -4.15
N ARG A 42 -0.52 3.31 -5.28
CA ARG A 42 0.76 2.57 -5.28
C ARG A 42 1.88 3.40 -4.67
N ALA A 43 2.01 4.68 -5.04
CA ALA A 43 3.02 5.58 -4.48
C ALA A 43 2.88 5.71 -2.95
N ARG A 44 1.64 5.82 -2.45
CA ARG A 44 1.37 5.88 -1.00
C ARG A 44 1.68 4.57 -0.27
N LEU A 45 1.39 3.42 -0.89
CA LEU A 45 1.80 2.11 -0.36
C LEU A 45 3.32 1.98 -0.28
N ALA A 46 4.05 2.43 -1.29
CA ALA A 46 5.51 2.41 -1.28
C ALA A 46 6.07 3.31 -0.16
N GLN A 47 5.55 4.53 -0.02
CA GLN A 47 5.90 5.45 1.08
C GLN A 47 5.60 4.85 2.46
N LEU A 48 4.43 4.22 2.62
CA LEU A 48 4.08 3.53 3.86
C LEU A 48 5.04 2.36 4.15
N GLY A 49 5.39 1.58 3.13
CA GLY A 49 6.36 0.48 3.24
C GLY A 49 7.73 0.98 3.71
N SER A 50 8.19 2.13 3.21
CA SER A 50 9.42 2.78 3.68
C SER A 50 9.30 3.27 5.12
N ALA A 51 8.17 3.87 5.51
CA ALA A 51 7.93 4.34 6.87
C ALA A 51 7.92 3.19 7.89
N LEU A 52 7.44 2.01 7.47
CA LEU A 52 7.42 0.79 8.28
C LEU A 52 8.68 -0.06 8.12
N ALA A 53 9.71 0.40 7.38
CA ALA A 53 10.87 -0.43 7.05
C ALA A 53 11.62 -0.95 8.28
N ALA A 54 11.74 -0.10 9.32
CA ALA A 54 12.41 -0.41 10.57
C ALA A 54 11.49 -1.03 11.64
N SER A 55 10.23 -1.33 11.31
CA SER A 55 9.26 -1.88 12.24
C SER A 55 9.09 -3.39 12.04
N ASP A 56 9.21 -4.15 13.13
CA ASP A 56 8.87 -5.58 13.20
C ASP A 56 7.45 -5.82 13.74
N ALA A 57 6.61 -4.79 13.72
CA ALA A 57 5.24 -4.89 14.19
C ALA A 57 4.43 -5.92 13.39
N ALA A 58 3.44 -6.51 14.05
CA ALA A 58 2.59 -7.52 13.45
C ALA A 58 1.97 -7.02 12.13
N GLY A 59 1.99 -7.87 11.10
CA GLY A 59 1.42 -7.56 9.79
C GLY A 59 2.31 -6.71 8.86
N VAL A 60 3.38 -6.09 9.35
CA VAL A 60 4.30 -5.30 8.49
C VAL A 60 4.99 -6.17 7.45
N ALA A 61 5.45 -7.36 7.84
CA ALA A 61 6.10 -8.30 6.92
C ALA A 61 5.14 -8.81 5.83
N ASP A 62 3.90 -9.16 6.19
CA ASP A 62 2.86 -9.57 5.23
C ASP A 62 2.50 -8.44 4.27
N LEU A 63 2.32 -7.22 4.77
CA LEU A 63 2.10 -6.05 3.92
C LEU A 63 3.24 -5.86 2.91
N ARG A 64 4.49 -5.95 3.38
CA ARG A 64 5.67 -5.77 2.53
C ARG A 64 5.71 -6.79 1.40
N GLU A 65 5.38 -8.05 1.71
CA GLU A 65 5.33 -9.11 0.70
C GLU A 65 4.22 -8.85 -0.32
N ARG A 66 3.01 -8.49 0.13
CA ARG A 66 1.89 -8.16 -0.78
C ARG A 66 2.21 -6.98 -1.69
N VAL A 67 2.89 -5.95 -1.17
CA VAL A 67 3.32 -4.80 -1.96
C VAL A 67 4.37 -5.20 -3.01
N ARG A 68 5.31 -6.08 -2.67
CA ARG A 68 6.28 -6.64 -3.63
C ARG A 68 5.63 -7.49 -4.71
N ALA A 69 4.56 -8.21 -4.38
CA ALA A 69 3.79 -9.03 -5.31
C ALA A 69 2.80 -8.24 -6.18
N LEU A 70 2.73 -6.90 -6.05
CA LEU A 70 1.81 -6.11 -6.86
C LEU A 70 2.20 -6.17 -8.35
N PRO A 71 1.25 -6.50 -9.25
CA PRO A 71 1.50 -6.42 -10.67
C PRO A 71 1.76 -4.95 -11.09
N PRO A 72 2.53 -4.74 -12.17
CA PRO A 72 2.76 -3.42 -12.74
C PRO A 72 1.43 -2.71 -13.01
N SER A 73 1.43 -1.37 -12.91
CA SER A 73 0.19 -0.63 -13.12
C SER A 73 -0.21 -0.70 -14.58
N ILE A 74 -1.43 -1.14 -14.84
CA ILE A 74 -2.07 -0.99 -16.13
C ILE A 74 -2.59 0.44 -16.17
N ASP A 75 -2.09 1.24 -17.12
CA ASP A 75 -2.59 2.59 -17.37
C ASP A 75 -4.08 2.56 -17.78
N ALA A 76 -4.77 3.70 -17.70
CA ALA A 76 -6.13 3.89 -18.20
C ALA A 76 -6.31 3.46 -19.67
N HIS A 77 -5.21 3.36 -20.42
CA HIS A 77 -5.15 2.92 -21.82
C HIS A 77 -4.72 1.45 -22.01
N GLY A 78 -4.59 0.65 -20.95
CA GLY A 78 -4.21 -0.78 -21.06
C GLY A 78 -2.70 -1.04 -21.18
N GLY A 79 -1.87 0.00 -21.17
CA GLY A 79 -0.41 -0.14 -21.22
C GLY A 79 0.19 -0.52 -19.86
N VAL A 80 1.13 -1.45 -19.85
CA VAL A 80 1.96 -1.72 -18.66
C VAL A 80 2.94 -0.58 -18.46
N VAL A 81 2.85 0.11 -17.32
CA VAL A 81 3.86 1.08 -16.90
C VAL A 81 4.89 0.32 -16.06
N SER A 82 6.06 0.06 -16.64
CA SER A 82 7.24 -0.35 -15.89
C SER A 82 7.88 0.87 -15.24
N ALA A 83 8.19 0.78 -13.95
CA ALA A 83 8.92 1.79 -13.20
C ALA A 83 10.41 1.79 -13.57
#